data_AF-A0A5C7YAK0-F1
#
_entry.id   AF-A0A5C7YAK0-F1
#
_cell.length_a   1.000
_cell.length_b   1.000
_cell.length_c   1.000
_cell.angle_alpha   90.00
_cell.angle_beta   90.00
_cell.angle_gamma   90.00
#
_symmetry.space_group_name_H-M   'P 1'
#
loop_
_entity.id
_entity.type
_entity.pdbx_description
1 polymer ?
#
loop_
_entity_poly.entity_id
_entity_poly.type
_entity_poly.pdbx_seq_one_letter_code
_entity_poly.pdbx_strand_id
1 'polypeptide(L)'
;MTPLPSPADKYQAELEKLADATARAARRAANRRNLTKAARAENVAAIVQRGNAQALALAEAFTQHQLESVTGRAVPARGLLPTDDSDRLLKAAKTILEEPDPLARIGRLGESEVLHTAQGGVEESLTGRKRSRGGYLGWRRKMESDPCKRCVWWSRNGRVFPPDHHMPRHHSCRCVQEIVLVPVKPLPVRKRKPKK
;
A
#
# COMPACT_ATOMS: atom_id res chain seq x y z
N MET A 1 22.61 -10.94 -18.71
CA MET A 1 22.06 -9.57 -18.75
C MET A 1 20.83 -9.56 -17.86
N THR A 2 20.87 -8.91 -16.70
CA THR A 2 19.72 -8.86 -15.78
C THR A 2 18.67 -7.93 -16.38
N PRO A 3 17.38 -8.32 -16.48
CA PRO A 3 16.34 -7.44 -16.98
C PRO A 3 16.28 -6.16 -16.14
N LEU A 4 16.00 -5.02 -16.79
CA LEU A 4 15.75 -3.77 -16.06
C LEU A 4 14.53 -3.95 -15.13
N PRO A 5 14.55 -3.38 -13.92
CA PRO A 5 13.44 -3.50 -12.98
C PRO A 5 12.17 -2.88 -13.56
N SER A 6 11.04 -3.58 -13.44
CA SER A 6 9.76 -3.10 -13.92
C SER A 6 9.28 -1.89 -13.11
N PRO A 7 8.31 -1.09 -13.60
CA PRO A 7 7.70 -0.04 -12.80
C PRO A 7 7.23 -0.52 -11.42
N ALA A 8 6.73 -1.76 -11.34
CA ALA A 8 6.29 -2.34 -10.07
C ALA A 8 7.45 -2.77 -9.16
N ASP A 9 8.62 -3.15 -9.70
CA ASP A 9 9.85 -3.38 -8.90
C ASP A 9 10.29 -2.09 -8.23
N LYS A 10 10.38 -1.01 -9.01
CA LYS A 10 10.81 0.30 -8.49
C LYS A 10 9.83 0.83 -7.45
N TYR A 11 8.53 0.73 -7.72
CA TYR A 11 7.50 1.13 -6.78
C TYR A 11 7.55 0.35 -5.47
N GLN A 12 7.70 -0.97 -5.53
CA GLN A 12 7.81 -1.81 -4.35
C GLN A 12 9.01 -1.39 -3.48
N ALA A 13 10.19 -1.21 -4.10
CA ALA A 13 11.39 -0.78 -3.39
C ALA A 13 11.24 0.61 -2.73
N GLU A 14 10.67 1.59 -3.43
CA GLU A 14 10.44 2.94 -2.87
C GLU A 14 9.39 2.92 -1.75
N LEU A 15 8.33 2.12 -1.90
CA LEU A 15 7.31 1.96 -0.87
C LEU A 15 7.91 1.31 0.40
N GLU A 16 8.73 0.29 0.25
CA GLU A 16 9.44 -0.35 1.37
C GLU A 16 10.35 0.63 2.09
N LYS A 17 11.12 1.41 1.34
CA LYS A 17 11.98 2.47 1.90
C LYS A 17 11.18 3.52 2.66
N LEU A 18 10.04 3.95 2.13
CA LEU A 18 9.15 4.91 2.79
C LEU A 18 8.54 4.34 4.07
N ALA A 19 8.06 3.10 4.05
CA ALA A 19 7.49 2.42 5.21
C ALA A 19 8.55 2.26 6.31
N ASP A 20 9.76 1.83 5.96
CA ASP A 20 10.87 1.66 6.89
C ASP A 20 11.34 3.01 7.47
N ALA A 21 11.40 4.06 6.65
CA ALA A 21 11.75 5.39 7.11
C ALA A 21 10.72 5.95 8.11
N THR A 22 9.43 5.75 7.82
CA THR A 22 8.32 6.19 8.66
C THR A 22 8.33 5.43 9.99
N ALA A 23 8.49 4.10 9.96
CA ALA A 23 8.62 3.28 11.16
C ALA A 23 9.79 3.71 12.04
N ARG A 24 10.98 3.96 11.45
CA ARG A 24 12.15 4.46 12.19
C ARG A 24 11.90 5.84 12.80
N ALA A 25 11.27 6.76 12.05
CA ALA A 25 10.96 8.10 12.54
C ALA A 25 9.95 8.07 13.69
N ALA A 26 8.88 7.27 13.57
CA ALA A 26 7.89 7.07 14.61
C ALA A 26 8.51 6.48 15.89
N ARG A 27 9.35 5.45 15.78
CA ARG A 27 10.09 4.88 16.93
C ARG A 27 10.96 5.94 17.61
N ARG A 28 11.70 6.75 16.83
CA ARG A 28 12.53 7.83 17.39
C ARG A 28 11.68 8.86 18.13
N ALA A 29 10.53 9.26 17.59
CA ALA A 29 9.61 10.18 18.26
C ALA A 29 9.07 9.60 19.57
N ALA A 30 8.68 8.31 19.57
CA ALA A 30 8.21 7.61 20.76
C ALA A 30 9.30 7.42 21.83
N ASN A 31 10.58 7.38 21.46
CA ASN A 31 11.69 7.21 22.41
C ASN A 31 12.23 8.53 22.99
N ARG A 32 11.66 9.69 22.64
CA ARG A 32 12.10 11.00 23.17
C ARG A 32 11.70 11.17 24.64
N ARG A 33 12.58 10.77 25.55
CA ARG A 33 12.35 10.80 27.01
C ARG A 33 12.18 12.20 27.60
N ASN A 34 12.63 13.23 26.90
CA ASN A 34 12.46 14.63 27.29
C ASN A 34 11.08 15.21 26.96
N LEU A 35 10.16 14.42 26.39
CA LEU A 35 8.79 14.84 26.05
C LEU A 35 7.76 14.06 26.87
N THR A 36 6.61 14.71 27.13
CA THR A 36 5.46 14.05 27.75
C THR A 36 4.95 12.91 26.87
N LYS A 37 4.25 11.93 27.46
CA LYS A 37 3.60 10.85 26.69
C LYS A 37 2.65 11.41 25.63
N ALA A 38 1.86 12.44 25.96
CA ALA A 38 0.95 13.10 25.04
C ALA A 38 1.68 13.72 23.83
N ALA A 39 2.74 14.51 24.08
CA ALA A 39 3.52 15.12 23.00
C ALA A 39 4.23 14.07 22.13
N ARG A 40 4.66 12.94 22.71
CA ARG A 40 5.19 11.81 21.91
C ARG A 40 4.13 11.19 21.02
N ALA A 41 2.91 11.00 21.53
CA ALA A 41 1.80 10.45 20.74
C ALA A 41 1.43 11.35 19.56
N GLU A 42 1.36 12.66 19.77
CA GLU A 42 1.11 13.67 18.73
C GLU A 42 2.19 13.64 17.64
N ASN A 43 3.46 13.60 18.04
CA ASN A 43 4.57 13.50 17.09
C ASN A 43 4.53 12.20 16.29
N VAL A 44 4.21 11.05 16.93
CA VAL A 44 4.04 9.78 16.21
C VAL A 44 2.90 9.89 15.19
N ALA A 45 1.73 10.39 15.60
CA ALA A 45 0.57 10.52 14.72
C ALA A 45 0.88 11.41 13.51
N ALA A 46 1.49 12.58 13.72
CA ALA A 46 1.87 13.49 12.64
C ALA A 46 2.89 12.88 11.66
N ILE A 47 3.87 12.11 12.17
CA ILE A 47 4.85 11.40 11.33
C ILE A 47 4.16 10.35 10.46
N VAL A 48 3.26 9.54 11.05
CA VAL A 48 2.55 8.50 10.31
C VAL A 48 1.58 9.11 9.29
N GLN A 49 0.85 10.17 9.66
CA GLN A 49 -0.04 10.89 8.75
C GLN A 49 0.72 11.45 7.54
N ARG A 50 1.91 12.02 7.75
CA ARG A 50 2.79 12.45 6.66
C ARG A 50 3.24 11.29 5.78
N GLY A 51 3.62 10.17 6.40
CA GLY A 51 3.98 8.95 5.69
C GLY A 51 2.82 8.45 4.80
N ASN A 52 1.60 8.43 5.32
CA ASN A 52 0.39 8.04 4.59
C ASN A 52 0.14 8.95 3.38
N ALA A 53 0.27 10.27 3.55
CA ALA A 53 0.14 11.22 2.44
C ALA A 53 1.19 11.00 1.34
N GLN A 54 2.45 10.74 1.73
CA GLN A 54 3.52 10.38 0.79
C GLN A 54 3.25 9.05 0.09
N ALA A 55 2.71 8.06 0.80
CA ALA A 55 2.38 6.75 0.25
C ALA A 55 1.27 6.84 -0.80
N LEU A 56 0.25 7.69 -0.57
CA LEU A 56 -0.82 7.93 -1.52
C LEU A 56 -0.29 8.59 -2.81
N ALA A 57 0.53 9.64 -2.67
CA ALA A 57 1.15 10.30 -3.83
C ALA A 57 2.04 9.33 -4.63
N LEU A 58 2.82 8.49 -3.95
CA LEU A 58 3.64 7.45 -4.59
C LEU A 58 2.78 6.43 -5.34
N ALA A 59 1.65 6.01 -4.75
CA ALA A 59 0.71 5.08 -5.36
C ALA A 59 0.02 5.65 -6.61
N GLU A 60 -0.36 6.93 -6.59
CA GLU A 60 -0.93 7.60 -7.76
C GLU A 60 0.11 7.73 -8.88
N ALA A 61 1.33 8.19 -8.57
CA ALA A 61 2.41 8.33 -9.54
C ALA A 61 2.79 6.98 -10.16
N PHE A 62 2.86 5.92 -9.36
CA PHE A 62 3.05 4.56 -9.84
C PHE A 62 1.92 4.11 -10.76
N THR A 63 0.66 4.30 -10.34
CA THR A 63 -0.50 3.87 -11.12
C THR A 63 -0.54 4.57 -12.48
N GLN A 64 -0.29 5.89 -12.49
CA GLN A 64 -0.13 6.65 -13.72
C GLN A 64 0.96 6.06 -14.61
N HIS A 65 2.19 5.98 -14.09
CA HIS A 65 3.34 5.55 -14.88
C HIS A 65 3.20 4.12 -15.41
N GLN A 66 2.62 3.22 -14.62
CA GLN A 66 2.41 1.85 -15.05
C GLN A 66 1.28 1.73 -16.08
N LEU A 67 0.19 2.49 -15.93
CA LEU A 67 -0.85 2.56 -16.96
C LEU A 67 -0.30 3.09 -18.28
N GLU A 68 0.55 4.13 -18.24
CA GLU A 68 1.24 4.64 -19.43
C GLU A 68 2.11 3.57 -20.07
N SER A 69 2.91 2.86 -19.26
CA SER A 69 3.79 1.79 -19.72
C SER A 69 3.03 0.65 -20.38
N VAL A 70 1.91 0.18 -19.82
CA VAL A 70 1.18 -0.98 -20.35
C VAL A 70 0.18 -0.62 -21.45
N THR A 71 -0.24 0.64 -21.55
CA THR A 71 -1.21 1.08 -22.57
C THR A 71 -0.59 1.88 -23.71
N GLY A 72 0.64 2.37 -23.55
CA GLY A 72 1.32 3.22 -24.53
C GLY A 72 0.68 4.61 -24.69
N ARG A 73 -0.10 5.07 -23.70
CA ARG A 73 -0.81 6.36 -23.75
C ARG A 73 -0.61 7.11 -22.45
N ALA A 74 -0.44 8.43 -22.54
CA ALA A 74 -0.47 9.32 -21.39
C ALA A 74 -1.78 9.12 -20.60
N VAL A 75 -1.68 8.97 -19.28
CA VAL A 75 -2.83 8.82 -18.38
C VAL A 75 -2.73 9.89 -17.31
N PRO A 76 -3.74 10.74 -17.10
CA PRO A 76 -3.70 11.68 -15.98
C PRO A 76 -3.85 10.93 -14.64
N ALA A 77 -3.16 11.43 -13.61
CA ALA A 77 -3.42 11.04 -12.23
C ALA A 77 -4.91 11.25 -11.86
N ARG A 78 -5.41 10.47 -10.90
CA ARG A 78 -6.81 10.55 -10.48
C ARG A 78 -7.07 11.78 -9.60
N GLY A 79 -6.04 12.27 -8.90
CA GLY A 79 -6.13 13.41 -8.00
C GLY A 79 -6.65 13.02 -6.62
N LEU A 80 -6.20 11.87 -6.11
CA LEU A 80 -6.58 11.39 -4.79
C LEU A 80 -6.02 12.31 -3.71
N LEU A 81 -6.88 12.70 -2.77
CA LEU A 81 -6.50 13.52 -1.63
C LEU A 81 -6.21 12.64 -0.42
N PRO A 82 -5.11 12.88 0.32
CA PRO A 82 -4.87 12.18 1.57
C PRO A 82 -6.04 12.37 2.55
N THR A 83 -6.52 11.28 3.12
CA THR A 83 -7.48 11.34 4.24
C THR A 83 -6.75 11.82 5.49
N ASP A 84 -7.37 12.72 6.25
CA ASP A 84 -6.87 13.11 7.57
C ASP A 84 -7.24 12.04 8.61
N ASP A 85 -6.26 11.22 8.99
CA ASP A 85 -6.37 10.17 9.98
C ASP A 85 -5.79 10.58 11.35
N SER A 86 -5.49 11.87 11.55
CA SER A 86 -4.73 12.37 12.70
C SER A 86 -5.35 11.95 14.05
N ASP A 87 -6.67 12.02 14.19
CA ASP A 87 -7.37 11.61 15.43
C ASP A 87 -7.26 10.12 15.71
N ARG A 88 -7.44 9.28 14.68
CA ARG A 88 -7.32 7.82 14.78
C ARG A 88 -5.89 7.42 15.14
N LEU A 89 -4.91 8.03 14.46
CA LEU A 89 -3.49 7.79 14.69
C LEU A 89 -3.05 8.26 16.07
N LEU A 90 -3.54 9.41 16.54
CA LEU A 90 -3.29 9.91 17.89
C LEU A 90 -3.84 8.95 18.94
N LYS A 91 -5.08 8.47 18.77
CA LYS A 91 -5.68 7.47 19.66
C LYS A 91 -4.85 6.18 19.68
N ALA A 92 -4.44 5.67 18.52
CA ALA A 92 -3.61 4.48 18.43
C ALA A 92 -2.24 4.68 19.12
N ALA A 93 -1.58 5.81 18.88
CA ALA A 93 -0.29 6.13 19.47
C ALA A 93 -0.37 6.27 21.00
N LYS A 94 -1.42 6.92 21.52
CA LYS A 94 -1.69 7.00 22.96
C LYS A 94 -1.83 5.61 23.57
N THR A 95 -2.69 4.76 22.99
CA THR A 95 -2.89 3.39 23.46
C THR A 95 -1.58 2.59 23.51
N ILE A 96 -0.78 2.65 22.45
CA ILE A 96 0.48 1.90 22.37
C ILE A 96 1.48 2.41 23.42
N LEU A 97 1.58 3.71 23.65
CA LEU A 97 2.53 4.31 24.59
C LEU A 97 2.23 4.02 26.08
N GLU A 98 1.06 3.44 26.39
CA GLU A 98 0.75 2.93 27.72
C GLU A 98 1.29 1.51 27.97
N GLU A 99 1.76 0.82 26.92
CA GLU A 99 2.32 -0.52 27.06
C GLU A 99 3.76 -0.50 27.62
N PRO A 100 4.21 -1.56 28.32
CA PRO A 100 5.57 -1.62 28.89
C PRO A 100 6.71 -1.53 27.84
N ASP A 101 6.53 -2.10 26.65
CA ASP A 101 7.48 -2.01 25.53
C ASP A 101 6.77 -1.49 24.25
N PRO A 102 6.58 -0.16 24.15
CA PRO A 102 5.76 0.41 23.09
C PRO A 102 6.50 0.50 21.75
N LEU A 103 7.85 0.50 21.74
CA LEU A 103 8.63 0.92 20.57
C LEU A 103 8.46 -0.03 19.38
N ALA A 104 8.45 -1.34 19.62
CA ALA A 104 8.23 -2.32 18.55
C ALA A 104 6.86 -2.12 17.89
N ARG A 105 5.82 -1.86 18.70
CA ARG A 105 4.44 -1.68 18.23
C ARG A 105 4.23 -0.34 17.53
N ILE A 106 4.88 0.74 17.97
CA ILE A 106 4.92 2.03 17.25
C ILE A 106 5.59 1.87 15.88
N GLY A 107 6.67 1.09 15.81
CA GLY A 107 7.30 0.77 14.53
C GLY A 107 6.35 0.06 13.56
N ARG A 108 5.65 -0.96 14.05
CA ARG A 108 4.66 -1.70 13.23
C ARG A 108 3.49 -0.83 12.80
N LEU A 109 3.04 0.11 13.65
CA LEU A 109 2.03 1.11 13.28
C LEU A 109 2.52 1.91 12.08
N GLY A 110 3.68 2.57 12.19
CA GLY A 110 4.21 3.40 11.10
C GLY A 110 4.46 2.66 9.80
N GLU A 111 4.92 1.41 9.86
CA GLU A 111 5.11 0.57 8.67
C GLU A 111 3.76 0.17 8.04
N SER A 112 2.85 -0.40 8.84
CA SER A 112 1.60 -0.97 8.34
C SER A 112 0.66 0.09 7.76
N GLU A 113 0.63 1.27 8.35
CA GLU A 113 -0.20 2.39 7.90
C GLU A 113 0.21 2.84 6.50
N VAL A 114 1.50 3.07 6.28
CA VAL A 114 2.06 3.47 4.97
C VAL A 114 1.77 2.42 3.89
N LEU A 115 2.04 1.15 4.19
CA LEU A 115 1.81 0.05 3.25
C LEU A 115 0.32 -0.09 2.91
N HIS A 116 -0.55 0.03 3.90
CA HIS A 116 -1.98 -0.09 3.72
C HIS A 116 -2.54 1.06 2.87
N THR A 117 -2.11 2.30 3.14
CA THR A 117 -2.50 3.49 2.38
C THR A 117 -2.05 3.40 0.93
N ALA A 118 -0.80 3.02 0.67
CA ALA A 118 -0.29 2.90 -0.70
C ALA A 118 -1.07 1.84 -1.50
N GLN A 119 -1.33 0.67 -0.90
CA GLN A 119 -2.12 -0.38 -1.55
C GLN A 119 -3.57 0.07 -1.83
N GLY A 120 -4.18 0.82 -0.91
CA GLY A 120 -5.50 1.42 -1.13
C GLY A 120 -5.49 2.47 -2.24
N GLY A 121 -4.45 3.29 -2.31
CA GLY A 121 -4.28 4.32 -3.34
C GLY A 121 -4.18 3.73 -4.76
N VAL A 122 -3.48 2.60 -4.93
CA VAL A 122 -3.43 1.91 -6.23
C VAL A 122 -4.80 1.34 -6.60
N GLU A 123 -5.48 0.68 -5.66
CA GLU A 123 -6.83 0.14 -5.88
C GLU A 123 -7.83 1.24 -6.27
N GLU A 124 -7.83 2.36 -5.55
CA GLU A 124 -8.69 3.50 -5.85
C GLU A 124 -8.32 4.15 -7.19
N SER A 125 -7.03 4.33 -7.48
CA SER A 125 -6.57 4.89 -8.77
C SER A 125 -6.98 4.02 -9.97
N LEU A 126 -7.04 2.70 -9.77
CA LEU A 126 -7.39 1.72 -10.81
C LEU A 126 -8.90 1.50 -10.95
N THR A 127 -9.69 1.79 -9.91
CA THR A 127 -11.14 1.56 -9.86
C THR A 127 -11.88 2.26 -11.01
N GLY A 128 -12.76 1.54 -11.68
CA GLY A 128 -13.54 2.01 -12.84
C GLY A 128 -12.82 1.87 -14.19
N ARG A 129 -11.50 1.62 -14.21
CA ARG A 129 -10.70 1.49 -15.44
C ARG A 129 -10.70 0.05 -15.94
N LYS A 130 -11.67 -0.33 -16.79
CA LYS A 130 -11.86 -1.73 -17.22
C LYS A 130 -11.11 -2.15 -18.49
N ARG A 131 -10.89 -1.21 -19.43
CA ARG A 131 -10.35 -1.51 -20.76
C ARG A 131 -9.48 -0.36 -21.24
N SER A 132 -8.48 -0.67 -22.06
CA SER A 132 -7.70 0.30 -22.81
C SER A 132 -7.60 -0.14 -24.28
N ARG A 133 -6.94 0.65 -25.12
CA ARG A 133 -6.59 0.22 -26.48
C ARG A 133 -5.65 -0.98 -26.34
N GLY A 134 -5.98 -2.10 -26.99
CA GLY A 134 -5.17 -3.31 -26.98
C GLY A 134 -5.56 -4.39 -25.97
N GLY A 135 -6.53 -4.15 -25.07
CA GLY A 135 -7.01 -5.20 -24.17
C GLY A 135 -7.76 -4.72 -22.94
N TYR A 136 -7.96 -5.65 -22.02
CA TYR A 136 -8.58 -5.43 -20.72
C TYR A 136 -7.51 -5.15 -19.68
N LEU A 137 -7.78 -4.17 -18.82
CA LEU A 137 -6.93 -3.91 -17.67
C LEU A 137 -7.21 -4.92 -16.57
N GLY A 138 -6.18 -5.22 -15.81
CA GLY A 138 -6.24 -6.00 -14.58
C GLY A 138 -4.97 -5.81 -13.78
N TRP A 139 -4.84 -6.55 -12.70
CA TRP A 139 -3.62 -6.57 -11.91
C TRP A 139 -3.25 -8.00 -11.52
N ARG A 140 -1.94 -8.28 -11.42
CA ARG A 140 -1.42 -9.49 -10.79
C ARG A 140 -0.74 -9.10 -9.48
N ARG A 141 -0.76 -10.01 -8.50
CA ARG A 141 -0.03 -9.78 -7.24
C ARG A 141 1.46 -9.92 -7.52
N LYS A 142 2.20 -8.82 -7.39
CA LYS A 142 3.65 -8.85 -7.32
C LYS A 142 4.06 -9.07 -5.88
N MET A 143 4.74 -10.19 -5.65
CA MET A 143 5.22 -10.59 -4.33
C MET A 143 6.57 -9.95 -4.04
N GLU A 144 6.83 -9.66 -2.77
CA GLU A 144 8.19 -9.37 -2.29
C GLU A 144 9.09 -10.61 -2.41
N SER A 145 10.38 -10.46 -2.09
CA SER A 145 11.36 -11.55 -2.22
C SER A 145 11.08 -12.75 -1.30
N ASP A 146 10.54 -12.51 -0.10
CA ASP A 146 10.16 -13.55 0.87
C ASP A 146 8.65 -13.47 1.21
N PRO A 147 7.75 -13.88 0.31
CA PRO A 147 6.33 -13.72 0.52
C PRO A 147 5.78 -14.77 1.49
N CYS A 148 4.96 -14.33 2.44
CA CYS A 148 4.32 -15.26 3.36
C CYS A 148 3.34 -16.22 2.64
N LYS A 149 3.02 -17.35 3.29
CA LYS A 149 2.07 -18.36 2.76
C LYS A 149 0.71 -17.78 2.34
N ARG A 150 0.21 -16.74 3.02
CA ARG A 150 -1.06 -16.07 2.65
C ARG A 150 -0.92 -15.29 1.34
N CYS A 151 0.18 -14.57 1.15
CA CYS A 151 0.45 -13.84 -0.10
C CYS A 151 0.58 -14.78 -1.29
N VAL A 152 1.29 -15.90 -1.11
CA VAL A 152 1.38 -16.95 -2.13
C VAL A 152 -0.01 -17.49 -2.47
N TRP A 153 -0.81 -17.85 -1.46
CA TRP A 153 -2.18 -18.33 -1.68
C TRP A 153 -3.08 -17.29 -2.37
N TRP A 154 -3.03 -16.03 -1.95
CA TRP A 154 -3.79 -14.94 -2.54
C TRP A 154 -3.38 -14.59 -3.95
N SER A 155 -2.13 -14.87 -4.36
CA SER A 155 -1.68 -14.69 -5.75
C SER A 155 -2.45 -15.58 -6.73
N ARG A 156 -3.00 -16.71 -6.23
CA ARG A 156 -3.69 -17.73 -7.04
C ARG A 156 -2.87 -18.14 -8.26
N ASN A 157 -1.59 -18.43 -8.05
CA ASN A 157 -0.62 -18.83 -9.07
C ASN A 157 -0.49 -17.78 -10.20
N GLY A 158 -0.38 -16.50 -9.83
CA GLY A 158 -0.16 -15.41 -10.80
C GLY A 158 -1.43 -14.99 -11.57
N ARG A 159 -2.62 -15.30 -11.04
CA ARG A 159 -3.89 -14.88 -11.64
C ARG A 159 -3.94 -13.37 -11.85
N VAL A 160 -4.50 -12.97 -13.00
CA VAL A 160 -4.91 -11.58 -13.24
C VAL A 160 -6.30 -11.35 -12.66
N PHE A 161 -6.41 -10.33 -11.81
CA PHE A 161 -7.63 -9.89 -11.17
C PHE A 161 -8.21 -8.67 -11.90
N PRO A 162 -9.54 -8.50 -11.86
CA PRO A 162 -10.16 -7.28 -12.34
C PRO A 162 -9.66 -6.03 -11.62
N PRO A 163 -9.65 -4.86 -12.28
CA PRO A 163 -9.33 -3.55 -11.70
C PRO A 163 -10.06 -3.27 -10.38
N ASP A 164 -11.36 -3.55 -10.35
CA ASP A 164 -12.23 -3.31 -9.18
C ASP A 164 -12.13 -4.41 -8.10
N HIS A 165 -11.21 -5.38 -8.25
CA HIS A 165 -11.02 -6.42 -7.25
C HIS A 165 -10.07 -5.94 -6.15
N HIS A 166 -10.57 -5.90 -4.91
CA HIS A 166 -9.78 -5.66 -3.72
C HIS A 166 -8.59 -6.60 -3.63
N MET A 167 -7.39 -6.05 -3.37
CA MET A 167 -6.22 -6.87 -3.07
C MET A 167 -6.26 -7.29 -1.60
N PRO A 168 -6.36 -8.59 -1.26
CA PRO A 168 -6.31 -9.02 0.14
C PRO A 168 -4.98 -8.63 0.82
N ARG A 169 -5.02 -8.26 2.10
CA ARG A 169 -3.85 -7.75 2.84
C ARG A 169 -3.73 -8.39 4.22
N HIS A 170 -2.50 -8.47 4.72
CA HIS A 170 -2.20 -8.72 6.13
C HIS A 170 -1.29 -7.60 6.65
N HIS A 171 -1.09 -7.53 7.96
CA HIS A 171 -0.20 -6.55 8.59
C HIS A 171 1.22 -6.66 8.01
N SER A 172 1.85 -5.53 7.71
CA SER A 172 3.17 -5.44 7.06
C SER A 172 3.31 -6.19 5.72
N CYS A 173 2.22 -6.38 4.96
CA CYS A 173 2.29 -6.96 3.61
C CYS A 173 2.96 -6.00 2.62
N ARG A 174 4.14 -6.35 2.09
CA ARG A 174 4.91 -5.55 1.11
C ARG A 174 4.60 -5.89 -0.35
N CYS A 175 3.66 -6.80 -0.60
CA CYS A 175 3.20 -7.09 -1.96
C CYS A 175 2.51 -5.88 -2.59
N VAL A 176 2.62 -5.73 -3.91
CA VAL A 176 1.99 -4.65 -4.67
C VAL A 176 1.13 -5.19 -5.81
N GLN A 177 0.19 -4.36 -6.29
CA GLN A 177 -0.57 -4.66 -7.51
C GLN A 177 0.29 -4.28 -8.71
N GLU A 178 0.63 -5.25 -9.55
CA GLU A 178 1.24 -4.98 -10.84
C GLU A 178 0.15 -4.93 -11.91
N ILE A 179 -0.07 -3.75 -12.47
CA ILE A 179 -1.08 -3.50 -13.49
C ILE A 179 -0.61 -4.13 -14.81
N VAL A 180 -1.53 -4.85 -15.46
CA VAL A 180 -1.27 -5.57 -16.70
C VAL A 180 -2.40 -5.34 -17.70
N LEU A 181 -2.06 -5.44 -18.99
CA LEU A 181 -3.01 -5.49 -20.09
C LEU A 181 -3.11 -6.94 -20.59
N VAL A 182 -4.33 -7.47 -20.71
CA VAL A 182 -4.59 -8.84 -21.16
C VAL A 182 -5.61 -8.88 -22.29
N PRO A 183 -5.53 -9.85 -23.22
CA PRO A 183 -6.44 -9.92 -24.36
C PRO A 183 -7.88 -10.29 -23.96
N VAL A 184 -8.04 -11.02 -22.85
CA VAL A 184 -9.33 -11.50 -22.36
C VAL A 184 -9.67 -10.80 -21.05
N LYS A 185 -10.94 -10.41 -20.89
CA LYS A 185 -11.45 -9.77 -19.67
C LYS A 185 -11.14 -10.64 -18.43
N PRO A 186 -10.44 -10.10 -17.41
CA PRO A 186 -10.22 -10.83 -16.17
C PRO A 186 -11.54 -11.28 -15.53
N LEU A 187 -11.62 -12.55 -15.17
CA LEU A 187 -12.82 -13.09 -14.55
C LEU A 187 -12.99 -12.56 -13.12
N PRO A 188 -14.22 -12.25 -12.69
CA PRO A 188 -14.48 -11.88 -11.30
C PRO A 188 -14.13 -13.02 -10.35
N VAL A 189 -13.78 -12.67 -9.13
CA VAL A 189 -13.66 -13.65 -8.05
C VAL A 189 -15.07 -13.97 -7.56
N ARG A 190 -15.52 -15.23 -7.75
CA ARG A 190 -16.82 -15.69 -7.25
C ARG A 190 -16.89 -15.43 -5.74
N LYS A 191 -17.84 -14.60 -5.30
CA LYS A 191 -18.16 -14.45 -3.88
C LYS A 191 -18.79 -15.77 -3.42
N ARG A 192 -18.26 -16.37 -2.36
CA ARG A 192 -18.90 -17.52 -1.72
C ARG A 192 -20.25 -17.03 -1.19
N LYS A 193 -21.36 -17.68 -1.58
CA LYS A 193 -22.68 -17.32 -1.03
C LYS A 193 -22.57 -17.42 0.51
N PRO A 194 -23.09 -16.44 1.28
CA PRO A 194 -23.15 -16.57 2.72
C PRO A 194 -23.92 -17.86 3.03
N LYS A 195 -23.41 -18.66 3.96
CA LYS A 195 -24.18 -19.79 4.50
C LYS A 195 -25.38 -19.16 5.20
N LYS A 196 -26.59 -19.53 4.74
CA LYS A 196 -27.83 -19.23 5.46
C LYS A 196 -27.82 -19.96 6.79
#